data_AF-A0A2C6AHM1-F1
#
_entry.id   AF-A0A2C6AHM1-F1
#
_cell.length_a   1.000
_cell.length_b   1.000
_cell.length_c   1.000
_cell.angle_alpha   90.00
_cell.angle_beta   90.00
_cell.angle_gamma   90.00
#
_symmetry.space_group_name_H-M   'P 1'
#
loop_
_entity.id
_entity.type
_entity.pdbx_description
1 polymer ?
#
loop_
_entity_poly.entity_id
_entity_poly.type
_entity_poly.pdbx_seq_one_letter_code
_entity_poly.pdbx_strand_id
1 'polypeptide(L)'
;MPRTVWTRKIALSFCINIALLATPSGAAIARRPSVSCHGHDSAMRSSRCLRLARQSVVSQHSSGLPLRRPAATCVITTGVHQGAPTGCLSRALATATSGTPPKKSRFTTSPGEEGDDHASPYKQHRQEVLRQDQESEEPLYAELYPRLESTEGRNTVPEFLQKFTKGVPNKEVVLVMGRVRSKRVAGKGLVFLDIVNEFQKVQVMVNKRKCMNARHLNNPKFALFRNLVQVGDHISVHGVATLTESGEPTLEAQRLPELLAPSMEPIPEKLTDARTRAHERHVDMLVNKEAVDVLRLRAEITRHMREHFHSKRFLEFQTPILAENAGGAVARPFVTQSSAVGERSLALRVAPELSTAPTATWPT
;
A
#
# COMPACT_ATOMS: atom_id res chain seq x y z
N MET A 1 -44.18 20.30 -22.02
CA MET A 1 -43.20 19.89 -23.06
C MET A 1 -42.26 21.07 -23.31
N PRO A 2 -40.95 20.92 -23.62
CA PRO A 2 -39.95 19.87 -23.33
C PRO A 2 -38.99 20.31 -22.17
N ARG A 3 -38.42 19.50 -21.25
CA ARG A 3 -37.38 18.44 -21.27
C ARG A 3 -36.01 18.83 -21.87
N THR A 4 -34.99 18.97 -21.01
CA THR A 4 -33.67 18.22 -20.91
C THR A 4 -32.56 19.12 -20.32
N VAL A 5 -32.05 18.89 -19.10
CA VAL A 5 -30.99 17.93 -18.66
C VAL A 5 -29.58 18.29 -19.17
N TRP A 6 -28.73 18.85 -18.30
CA TRP A 6 -27.27 18.75 -18.36
C TRP A 6 -26.70 18.59 -16.94
N THR A 7 -26.46 17.35 -16.52
CA THR A 7 -25.59 17.01 -15.39
C THR A 7 -24.40 16.22 -15.93
N ARG A 8 -23.21 16.78 -15.72
CA ARG A 8 -21.90 16.20 -16.07
C ARG A 8 -21.71 14.83 -15.41
N LYS A 9 -21.45 13.81 -16.22
CA LYS A 9 -20.94 12.51 -15.77
C LYS A 9 -19.43 12.61 -15.53
N ILE A 10 -19.01 12.31 -14.30
CA ILE A 10 -17.66 11.88 -13.98
C ILE A 10 -17.56 10.41 -14.40
N ALA A 11 -16.76 10.11 -15.41
CA ALA A 11 -16.42 8.75 -15.79
C ALA A 11 -15.15 8.33 -15.05
N LEU A 12 -15.31 7.54 -13.98
CA LEU A 12 -14.23 6.73 -13.44
C LEU A 12 -14.16 5.44 -14.27
N SER A 13 -13.12 5.31 -15.08
CA SER A 13 -12.80 4.05 -15.74
C SER A 13 -12.11 3.13 -14.74
N PHE A 14 -12.83 2.10 -14.29
CA PHE A 14 -12.29 0.99 -13.48
C PHE A 14 -12.48 -0.29 -14.28
N CYS A 15 -11.44 -0.72 -14.99
CA CYS A 15 -11.37 -2.07 -15.54
C CYS A 15 -10.90 -3.02 -14.43
N ILE A 16 -11.84 -3.73 -13.81
CA ILE A 16 -11.56 -4.97 -13.07
C ILE A 16 -12.13 -6.10 -13.93
N ASN A 17 -11.22 -6.92 -14.46
CA ASN A 17 -11.54 -8.12 -15.23
C ASN A 17 -12.06 -9.20 -14.28
N ILE A 18 -13.38 -9.30 -14.14
CA ILE A 18 -14.06 -10.44 -13.53
C ILE A 18 -15.12 -10.89 -14.54
N ALA A 19 -14.89 -12.04 -15.17
CA ALA A 19 -15.91 -12.73 -15.96
C ALA A 19 -16.65 -13.68 -15.01
N LEU A 20 -17.98 -13.58 -14.97
CA LEU A 20 -18.85 -14.31 -14.06
C LEU A 20 -19.92 -15.02 -14.87
N LEU A 21 -19.94 -16.34 -14.79
CA LEU A 21 -21.00 -17.17 -15.36
C LEU A 21 -22.07 -17.42 -14.30
N ALA A 22 -23.29 -16.98 -14.57
CA ALA A 22 -24.47 -17.37 -13.80
C ALA A 22 -24.94 -18.74 -14.29
N THR A 23 -24.96 -19.74 -13.41
CA THR A 23 -25.58 -21.03 -13.70
C THR A 23 -27.11 -20.92 -13.52
N PRO A 24 -27.93 -21.40 -14.47
CA PRO A 24 -29.37 -21.43 -14.28
C PRO A 24 -29.75 -22.54 -13.28
N SER A 25 -30.48 -22.16 -12.25
CA SER A 25 -31.09 -23.06 -11.28
C SER A 25 -32.27 -23.82 -11.91
N GLY A 26 -32.30 -25.14 -11.77
CA GLY A 26 -33.55 -25.91 -11.86
C GLY A 26 -33.45 -27.27 -12.55
N ALA A 27 -33.14 -28.32 -11.80
CA ALA A 27 -33.72 -29.66 -11.98
C ALA A 27 -33.40 -30.53 -10.76
N ALA A 28 -34.38 -30.64 -9.86
CA ALA A 28 -34.39 -31.67 -8.82
C ALA A 28 -34.72 -33.01 -9.50
N ILE A 29 -33.80 -33.98 -9.44
CA ILE A 29 -34.09 -35.38 -9.78
C ILE A 29 -33.92 -36.21 -8.52
N ALA A 30 -35.05 -36.78 -8.09
CA ALA A 30 -35.19 -37.64 -6.94
C ALA A 30 -34.39 -38.95 -7.11
N ARG A 31 -33.70 -39.35 -6.04
CA ARG A 31 -33.07 -40.67 -5.93
C ARG A 31 -34.12 -41.75 -5.74
N ARG A 32 -33.95 -42.91 -6.37
CA ARG A 32 -34.37 -44.21 -5.83
C ARG A 32 -33.14 -45.07 -5.53
N PRO A 33 -33.14 -45.86 -4.43
CA PRO A 33 -32.00 -46.68 -4.05
C PRO A 33 -32.09 -48.06 -4.71
N SER A 34 -30.96 -48.61 -5.15
CA SER A 34 -30.83 -50.05 -5.41
C SER A 34 -29.70 -50.61 -4.57
N VAL A 35 -30.07 -51.62 -3.79
CA VAL A 35 -29.25 -52.44 -2.91
C VAL A 35 -28.43 -53.43 -3.73
N SER A 36 -27.15 -53.60 -3.43
CA SER A 36 -26.52 -54.93 -3.47
C SER A 36 -25.38 -55.00 -2.45
N CYS A 37 -25.52 -55.95 -1.53
CA CYS A 37 -24.52 -56.32 -0.52
C CYS A 37 -23.44 -57.23 -1.13
N HIS A 38 -22.24 -57.20 -0.55
CA HIS A 38 -21.21 -58.25 -0.32
C HIS A 38 -19.92 -57.43 -0.01
N GLY A 39 -19.28 -57.43 1.15
CA GLY A 39 -19.16 -58.39 2.24
C GLY A 39 -17.65 -58.66 2.43
N HIS A 40 -17.01 -58.02 3.42
CA HIS A 40 -15.98 -58.59 4.31
C HIS A 40 -15.31 -57.53 5.22
N ASP A 41 -15.59 -57.67 6.52
CA ASP A 41 -14.72 -57.56 7.70
C ASP A 41 -13.43 -56.71 7.68
N SER A 42 -13.37 -55.70 8.55
CA SER A 42 -12.71 -55.84 9.88
C SER A 42 -12.53 -54.50 10.60
N ALA A 43 -12.66 -54.56 11.93
CA ALA A 43 -12.60 -53.52 12.95
C ALA A 43 -11.29 -52.68 12.95
N MET A 44 -11.22 -51.43 13.43
CA MET A 44 -11.28 -51.07 14.86
C MET A 44 -11.43 -49.54 15.10
N ARG A 45 -12.40 -49.21 15.97
CA ARG A 45 -12.46 -48.21 17.07
C ARG A 45 -11.47 -47.01 17.11
N SER A 46 -12.03 -45.80 17.24
CA SER A 46 -12.03 -44.96 18.48
C SER A 46 -12.74 -43.61 18.18
N SER A 47 -13.95 -43.38 18.67
CA SER A 47 -14.36 -42.73 19.94
C SER A 47 -14.01 -41.23 20.10
N ARG A 48 -15.08 -40.41 20.12
CA ARG A 48 -15.38 -39.16 20.89
C ARG A 48 -15.89 -38.04 19.97
N CYS A 49 -17.20 -37.79 19.94
CA CYS A 49 -17.92 -36.85 20.83
C CYS A 49 -17.32 -35.43 20.85
N LEU A 50 -17.97 -34.47 20.21
CA LEU A 50 -18.81 -33.49 20.92
C LEU A 50 -19.55 -32.55 19.95
N ARG A 51 -20.81 -32.31 20.30
CA ARG A 51 -21.75 -31.37 19.70
C ARG A 51 -21.32 -29.95 20.06
N LEU A 52 -21.44 -29.01 19.13
CA LEU A 52 -21.70 -27.62 19.51
C LEU A 52 -22.84 -27.06 18.65
N ALA A 53 -23.81 -26.52 19.39
CA ALA A 53 -25.07 -26.00 18.93
C ALA A 53 -24.89 -24.70 18.14
N ARG A 54 -25.67 -24.56 17.07
CA ARG A 54 -25.98 -23.27 16.45
C ARG A 54 -27.16 -22.67 17.19
N GLN A 55 -26.98 -21.49 17.78
CA GLN A 55 -28.10 -20.60 18.11
C GLN A 55 -28.01 -19.36 17.24
N SER A 56 -29.06 -19.21 16.44
CA SER A 56 -29.50 -18.03 15.74
C SER A 56 -29.97 -16.97 16.73
N VAL A 57 -29.54 -15.72 16.54
CA VAL A 57 -30.21 -14.56 17.14
C VAL A 57 -30.59 -13.59 16.03
N VAL A 58 -31.89 -13.38 15.91
CA VAL A 58 -32.57 -12.31 15.19
C VAL A 58 -32.63 -11.10 16.13
N SER A 59 -32.31 -9.90 15.64
CA SER A 59 -32.90 -8.66 16.15
C SER A 59 -32.86 -7.55 15.11
N GLN A 60 -34.03 -6.95 14.91
CA GLN A 60 -34.31 -5.78 14.09
C GLN A 60 -34.10 -4.47 14.88
N HIS A 61 -34.33 -3.36 14.17
CA HIS A 61 -34.49 -1.96 14.59
C HIS A 61 -33.20 -1.16 14.87
N SER A 62 -33.09 0.15 14.58
CA SER A 62 -33.81 1.16 13.76
C SER A 62 -33.07 2.51 13.97
N SER A 63 -33.41 3.53 13.17
CA SER A 63 -32.99 4.97 13.25
C SER A 63 -31.58 5.28 12.72
N GLY A 64 -31.32 6.18 11.77
CA GLY A 64 -32.13 7.15 11.05
C GLY A 64 -32.12 8.53 11.71
N LEU A 65 -31.16 9.40 11.38
CA LEU A 65 -31.19 10.88 11.49
C LEU A 65 -30.04 11.50 10.63
N PRO A 66 -30.13 12.79 10.20
CA PRO A 66 -29.75 13.21 8.85
C PRO A 66 -28.49 14.08 8.73
N LEU A 67 -27.94 14.09 7.50
CA LEU A 67 -26.84 14.93 7.00
C LEU A 67 -27.28 16.39 6.79
N ARG A 68 -26.55 17.35 7.37
CA ARG A 68 -26.68 18.79 7.15
C ARG A 68 -25.57 19.26 6.19
N ARG A 69 -25.96 19.84 5.04
CA ARG A 69 -25.07 20.51 4.06
C ARG A 69 -24.89 22.00 4.41
N PRO A 70 -23.73 22.63 4.19
CA PRO A 70 -23.63 24.08 4.08
C PRO A 70 -23.77 24.54 2.62
N ALA A 71 -24.55 25.62 2.43
CA ALA A 71 -24.74 26.33 1.17
C ALA A 71 -23.67 27.43 1.01
N ALA A 72 -23.12 27.54 -0.20
CA ALA A 72 -22.26 28.65 -0.63
C ALA A 72 -23.13 29.76 -1.22
N THR A 73 -22.88 31.01 -0.81
CA THR A 73 -23.46 32.22 -1.42
C THR A 73 -22.31 32.99 -2.09
N CYS A 74 -22.40 33.17 -3.40
CA CYS A 74 -21.45 33.93 -4.21
C CYS A 74 -22.10 35.26 -4.58
N VAL A 75 -21.45 36.38 -4.22
CA VAL A 75 -21.89 37.74 -4.53
C VAL A 75 -21.16 38.21 -5.78
N ILE A 76 -21.94 38.68 -6.76
CA ILE A 76 -21.49 39.29 -8.01
C ILE A 76 -21.30 40.78 -7.75
N THR A 77 -20.14 41.34 -8.10
CA THR A 77 -19.93 42.78 -8.22
C THR A 77 -19.35 43.10 -9.59
N THR A 78 -20.08 43.92 -10.33
CA THR A 78 -19.72 44.55 -11.61
C THR A 78 -18.73 45.69 -11.40
N GLY A 79 -17.73 45.81 -12.27
CA GLY A 79 -16.81 46.96 -12.31
C GLY A 79 -16.34 47.24 -13.74
N VAL A 80 -16.72 48.41 -14.24
CA VAL A 80 -16.41 49.02 -15.55
C VAL A 80 -15.12 49.84 -15.45
N HIS A 81 -14.28 49.86 -16.49
CA HIS A 81 -13.52 51.02 -17.05
C HIS A 81 -12.55 50.50 -18.15
N GLN A 82 -12.83 50.79 -19.43
CA GLN A 82 -12.29 51.89 -20.28
C GLN A 82 -10.82 51.74 -20.74
N GLY A 83 -10.61 51.80 -22.06
CA GLY A 83 -9.34 52.25 -22.68
C GLY A 83 -8.80 51.37 -23.81
N ALA A 84 -9.07 51.76 -25.07
CA ALA A 84 -8.35 51.35 -26.29
C ALA A 84 -7.04 52.19 -26.42
N PRO A 85 -6.09 52.01 -27.39
CA PRO A 85 -6.40 51.84 -28.83
C PRO A 85 -5.45 50.97 -29.70
N THR A 86 -6.01 50.57 -30.85
CA THR A 86 -5.43 50.52 -32.22
C THR A 86 -4.16 49.73 -32.56
N GLY A 87 -4.28 48.88 -33.58
CA GLY A 87 -3.14 48.43 -34.39
C GLY A 87 -3.47 47.25 -35.31
N CYS A 88 -4.23 47.49 -36.38
CA CYS A 88 -4.30 46.58 -37.53
C CYS A 88 -2.90 46.46 -38.18
N LEU A 89 -2.50 45.27 -38.62
CA LEU A 89 -1.82 45.07 -39.90
C LEU A 89 -1.87 43.59 -40.32
N SER A 90 -2.15 43.43 -41.60
CA SER A 90 -2.46 42.23 -42.36
C SER A 90 -1.24 41.43 -42.82
N ARG A 91 -1.52 40.18 -43.21
CA ARG A 91 -0.89 39.42 -44.33
C ARG A 91 0.41 38.65 -44.01
N ALA A 92 0.37 37.31 -44.11
CA ALA A 92 0.75 36.57 -45.31
C ALA A 92 1.06 35.09 -45.00
N LEU A 93 0.55 34.24 -45.88
CA LEU A 93 0.91 32.83 -46.05
C LEU A 93 2.30 32.76 -46.72
N ALA A 94 3.23 31.94 -46.23
CA ALA A 94 4.36 31.47 -47.03
C ALA A 94 4.86 30.10 -46.53
N THR A 95 4.78 29.15 -47.44
CA THR A 95 5.42 27.83 -47.44
C THR A 95 6.94 27.94 -47.54
N ALA A 96 7.68 27.16 -46.75
CA ALA A 96 9.03 26.71 -47.10
C ALA A 96 9.39 25.41 -46.36
N THR A 97 9.46 24.33 -47.12
CA THR A 97 10.11 23.07 -46.79
C THR A 97 11.63 23.19 -46.90
N SER A 98 12.37 22.84 -45.85
CA SER A 98 13.70 22.23 -45.98
C SER A 98 13.97 21.34 -44.77
N GLY A 99 14.35 20.10 -45.05
CA GLY A 99 14.43 19.01 -44.09
C GLY A 99 15.69 19.01 -43.25
N THR A 100 15.58 18.46 -42.04
CA THR A 100 16.71 18.02 -41.21
C THR A 100 16.31 16.65 -40.62
N PRO A 101 17.17 15.61 -40.68
CA PRO A 101 16.75 14.27 -40.29
C PRO A 101 16.57 14.19 -38.76
N PRO A 102 15.59 13.42 -38.25
CA PRO A 102 15.41 13.26 -36.82
C PRO A 102 16.58 12.46 -36.22
N LYS A 103 17.21 13.02 -35.18
CA LYS A 103 18.25 12.35 -34.38
C LYS A 103 17.70 11.03 -33.84
N LYS A 104 18.40 9.94 -34.14
CA LYS A 104 18.13 8.59 -33.62
C LYS A 104 18.06 8.63 -32.09
N SER A 105 16.98 8.09 -31.54
CA SER A 105 16.80 7.86 -30.10
C SER A 105 17.89 6.91 -29.62
N ARG A 106 18.83 7.45 -28.84
CA ARG A 106 19.82 6.66 -28.09
C ARG A 106 19.12 6.09 -26.86
N PHE A 107 18.41 4.98 -27.05
CA PHE A 107 17.98 4.10 -25.96
C PHE A 107 18.56 2.71 -26.22
N THR A 108 19.86 2.62 -26.00
CA THR A 108 20.59 1.36 -25.83
C THR A 108 21.67 1.64 -24.79
N THR A 109 21.29 1.53 -23.51
CA THR A 109 22.25 1.31 -22.44
C THR A 109 22.13 -0.16 -22.08
N SER A 110 23.19 -0.91 -22.38
CA SER A 110 23.43 -2.27 -21.92
C SER A 110 23.47 -2.33 -20.38
N PRO A 111 23.06 -3.44 -19.75
CA PRO A 111 23.17 -3.61 -18.30
C PRO A 111 24.64 -3.86 -17.95
N GLY A 112 25.31 -2.82 -17.48
CA GLY A 112 26.69 -2.88 -17.03
C GLY A 112 27.07 -1.56 -16.38
N GLU A 113 27.28 -1.63 -15.05
CA GLU A 113 27.95 -0.62 -14.22
C GLU A 113 27.21 0.72 -14.04
N GLU A 114 26.18 0.73 -13.18
CA GLU A 114 25.77 1.95 -12.48
C GLU A 114 26.78 2.23 -11.37
N GLY A 115 27.84 2.98 -11.69
CA GLY A 115 28.69 3.61 -10.69
C GLY A 115 27.88 4.64 -9.88
N ASP A 116 28.10 4.69 -8.57
CA ASP A 116 27.49 5.62 -7.59
C ASP A 116 27.82 7.13 -7.82
N ASP A 117 28.19 7.54 -9.04
CA ASP A 117 28.71 8.89 -9.37
C ASP A 117 27.63 10.01 -9.36
N HIS A 118 26.37 9.66 -9.10
CA HIS A 118 25.26 10.61 -8.98
C HIS A 118 24.48 10.46 -7.66
N ALA A 119 25.13 10.01 -6.59
CA ALA A 119 24.53 10.01 -5.26
C ALA A 119 24.23 11.44 -4.77
N SER A 120 23.06 11.62 -4.16
CA SER A 120 22.70 12.86 -3.45
C SER A 120 23.74 13.21 -2.37
N PRO A 121 24.07 14.50 -2.14
CA PRO A 121 24.96 14.89 -1.05
C PRO A 121 24.51 14.35 0.32
N TYR A 122 23.19 14.22 0.52
CA TYR A 122 22.64 13.61 1.73
C TYR A 122 22.99 12.13 1.84
N LYS A 123 22.83 11.36 0.75
CA LYS A 123 23.17 9.93 0.70
C LYS A 123 24.64 9.69 1.01
N GLN A 124 25.53 10.48 0.40
CA GLN A 124 26.98 10.40 0.64
C GLN A 124 27.32 10.67 2.11
N HIS A 125 26.80 11.77 2.68
CA HIS A 125 27.01 12.09 4.08
C HIS A 125 26.45 11.00 5.01
N ARG A 126 25.26 10.47 4.69
CA ARG A 126 24.61 9.42 5.46
C ARG A 126 25.42 8.13 5.46
N GLN A 127 25.93 7.73 4.29
CA GLN A 127 26.80 6.56 4.15
C GLN A 127 28.09 6.74 4.95
N GLU A 128 28.75 7.89 4.86
CA GLU A 128 29.99 8.16 5.58
C GLU A 128 29.81 8.11 7.10
N VAL A 129 28.75 8.74 7.62
CA VAL A 129 28.47 8.74 9.06
C VAL A 129 28.15 7.34 9.60
N LEU A 130 27.45 6.52 8.82
CA LEU A 130 27.17 5.12 9.21
C LEU A 130 28.44 4.26 9.13
N ARG A 131 29.27 4.48 8.11
CA ARG A 131 30.57 3.80 7.96
C ARG A 131 31.48 4.10 9.15
N GLN A 132 31.57 5.36 9.56
CA GLN A 132 32.34 5.78 10.73
C GLN A 132 31.87 5.11 12.03
N ASP A 133 30.55 4.93 12.20
CA ASP A 133 30.02 4.20 13.36
C ASP A 133 30.46 2.73 13.32
N GLN A 134 30.35 2.07 12.16
CA GLN A 134 30.74 0.66 11.98
C GLN A 134 32.23 0.40 12.17
N GLU A 135 33.09 1.35 11.80
CA GLU A 135 34.56 1.26 11.96
C GLU A 135 35.03 1.57 13.39
N SER A 136 34.16 2.11 14.24
CA SER A 136 34.50 2.36 15.64
C SER A 136 34.64 1.05 16.44
N GLU A 137 35.44 1.07 17.52
CA GLU A 137 35.67 -0.12 18.36
C GLU A 137 34.38 -0.64 19.03
N GLU A 138 33.46 0.27 19.37
CA GLU A 138 32.16 -0.04 19.94
C GLU A 138 31.03 0.62 19.11
N PRO A 139 30.69 0.06 17.93
CA PRO A 139 29.68 0.62 17.05
C PRO A 139 28.33 0.66 17.76
N LEU A 140 27.54 1.72 17.53
CA LEU A 140 26.14 1.72 17.95
C LEU A 140 25.33 0.71 17.13
N TYR A 141 25.56 0.70 15.82
CA TYR A 141 24.92 -0.20 14.87
C TYR A 141 25.98 -1.09 14.22
N ALA A 142 26.21 -2.26 14.82
CA ALA A 142 27.13 -3.25 14.27
C ALA A 142 26.71 -3.70 12.85
N GLU A 143 25.41 -3.92 12.64
CA GLU A 143 24.84 -4.31 11.35
C GLU A 143 23.72 -3.32 10.94
N LEU A 144 23.80 -2.78 9.72
CA LEU A 144 22.82 -1.81 9.22
C LEU A 144 21.54 -2.45 8.67
N TYR A 145 21.62 -3.73 8.29
CA TYR A 145 20.54 -4.51 7.69
C TYR A 145 20.47 -5.90 8.35
N PRO A 146 20.18 -5.97 9.65
CA PRO A 146 20.15 -7.24 10.37
C PRO A 146 19.09 -8.17 9.80
N ARG A 147 19.39 -9.48 9.82
CA ARG A 147 18.39 -10.50 9.50
C ARG A 147 17.30 -10.47 10.58
N LEU A 148 16.05 -10.25 10.17
CA LEU A 148 14.92 -10.27 11.08
C LEU A 148 14.61 -11.71 11.51
N GLU A 149 14.79 -12.00 12.80
CA GLU A 149 14.35 -13.25 13.40
C GLU A 149 12.90 -13.13 13.91
N SER A 150 12.20 -14.26 14.00
CA SER A 150 10.89 -14.32 14.62
C SER A 150 11.05 -14.24 16.15
N THR A 151 11.20 -13.03 16.66
CA THR A 151 11.36 -12.81 18.11
C THR A 151 10.03 -13.01 18.83
N GLU A 152 10.03 -13.89 19.83
CA GLU A 152 8.92 -14.00 20.78
C GLU A 152 8.69 -12.65 21.49
N GLY A 153 7.44 -12.18 21.56
CA GLY A 153 7.10 -10.89 22.20
C GLY A 153 7.08 -9.67 21.26
N ARG A 154 7.24 -9.87 19.94
CA ARG A 154 6.94 -8.83 18.94
C ARG A 154 5.44 -8.56 18.91
N ASN A 155 5.05 -7.31 19.13
CA ASN A 155 3.69 -6.84 18.90
C ASN A 155 3.64 -5.98 17.65
N THR A 156 2.53 -6.08 16.91
CA THR A 156 2.24 -5.06 15.90
C THR A 156 1.86 -3.74 16.57
N VAL A 157 1.97 -2.62 15.83
CA VAL A 157 1.56 -1.30 16.38
C VAL A 157 0.07 -1.28 16.74
N PRO A 158 -0.86 -1.81 15.91
CA PRO A 158 -2.25 -1.93 16.29
C PRO A 158 -2.51 -2.80 17.51
N GLU A 159 -1.84 -3.95 17.63
CA GLU A 159 -1.95 -4.81 18.82
C GLU A 159 -1.45 -4.09 20.07
N PHE A 160 -0.32 -3.39 19.97
CA PHE A 160 0.23 -2.60 21.07
C PHE A 160 -0.76 -1.52 21.53
N LEU A 161 -1.35 -0.77 20.60
CA LEU A 161 -2.32 0.29 20.91
C LEU A 161 -3.62 -0.27 21.50
N GLN A 162 -4.08 -1.44 21.05
CA GLN A 162 -5.26 -2.10 21.63
C GLN A 162 -5.08 -2.45 23.11
N LYS A 163 -3.85 -2.73 23.57
CA LYS A 163 -3.58 -3.01 24.99
C LYS A 163 -3.98 -1.83 25.88
N PHE A 164 -3.75 -0.60 25.44
CA PHE A 164 -4.13 0.61 26.18
C PHE A 164 -5.65 0.82 26.28
N THR A 165 -6.42 0.29 25.33
CA THR A 165 -7.89 0.36 25.38
C THR A 165 -8.45 -0.50 26.51
N LYS A 166 -7.72 -1.54 26.92
CA LYS A 166 -8.10 -2.45 28.02
C LYS A 166 -7.59 -1.97 29.40
N GLY A 167 -6.87 -0.85 29.46
CA GLY A 167 -6.22 -0.32 30.66
C GLY A 167 -4.73 -0.08 30.46
N VAL A 168 -4.03 0.38 31.50
CA VAL A 168 -2.56 0.52 31.46
C VAL A 168 -1.95 -0.89 31.40
N PRO A 169 -1.19 -1.24 30.36
CA PRO A 169 -0.62 -2.58 30.26
C PRO A 169 0.38 -2.82 31.40
N ASN A 170 0.54 -4.08 31.78
CA ASN A 170 1.60 -4.49 32.70
C ASN A 170 2.98 -4.02 32.19
N LYS A 171 3.97 -3.92 33.09
CA LYS A 171 5.37 -3.58 32.77
C LYS A 171 6.12 -4.68 32.00
N GLU A 172 5.41 -5.40 31.14
CA GLU A 172 5.97 -6.38 30.23
C GLU A 172 6.81 -5.67 29.18
N VAL A 173 8.01 -6.22 28.92
CA VAL A 173 8.87 -5.72 27.86
C VAL A 173 8.34 -6.28 26.54
N VAL A 174 7.98 -5.37 25.65
CA VAL A 174 7.46 -5.68 24.33
C VAL A 174 8.40 -5.16 23.25
N LEU A 175 8.41 -5.85 22.11
CA LEU A 175 9.14 -5.43 20.93
C LEU A 175 8.19 -4.80 19.92
N VAL A 176 8.46 -3.56 19.51
CA VAL A 176 7.73 -2.86 18.46
C VAL A 176 8.71 -2.38 17.41
N MET A 177 8.37 -2.61 16.15
CA MET A 177 9.17 -2.20 15.00
C MET A 177 8.39 -1.20 14.16
N GLY A 178 9.09 -0.26 13.53
CA GLY A 178 8.45 0.67 12.60
C GLY A 178 9.41 1.67 12.00
N ARG A 179 8.89 2.48 11.08
CA ARG A 179 9.62 3.57 10.45
C ARG A 179 9.52 4.84 11.27
N VAL A 180 10.63 5.50 11.56
CA VAL A 180 10.67 6.80 12.23
C VAL A 180 10.01 7.85 11.34
N ARG A 181 8.89 8.41 11.79
CA ARG A 181 8.15 9.48 11.12
C ARG A 181 8.55 10.86 11.61
N SER A 182 8.85 10.99 12.90
CA SER A 182 9.35 12.25 13.46
C SER A 182 10.34 11.97 14.58
N LYS A 183 11.26 12.92 14.78
CA LYS A 183 12.28 12.90 15.81
C LYS A 183 12.25 14.24 16.53
N ARG A 184 12.04 14.22 17.85
CA ARG A 184 12.07 15.40 18.71
C ARG A 184 13.07 15.16 19.83
N VAL A 185 14.01 16.08 20.02
CA VAL A 185 15.03 15.95 21.05
C VAL A 185 14.77 16.90 22.20
N ALA A 186 14.54 16.36 23.40
CA ALA A 186 14.22 17.11 24.61
C ALA A 186 15.41 17.11 25.58
N GLY A 187 16.42 17.94 25.30
CA GLY A 187 17.64 18.02 26.12
C GLY A 187 18.67 16.92 25.81
N LYS A 188 19.60 16.68 26.73
CA LYS A 188 20.76 15.77 26.51
C LYS A 188 20.44 14.29 26.71
N GLY A 189 19.37 13.97 27.45
CA GLY A 189 19.08 12.60 27.90
C GLY A 189 17.72 12.06 27.48
N LEU A 190 16.99 12.76 26.62
CA LEU A 190 15.62 12.38 26.25
C LEU A 190 15.38 12.67 24.76
N VAL A 191 14.92 11.64 24.04
CA VAL A 191 14.53 11.72 22.64
C VAL A 191 13.14 11.08 22.50
N PHE A 192 12.24 11.78 21.82
CA PHE A 192 10.95 11.26 21.42
C PHE A 192 10.98 10.95 19.94
N LEU A 193 10.58 9.74 19.58
CA LEU A 193 10.41 9.31 18.20
C LEU A 193 8.94 8.94 17.99
N ASP A 194 8.38 9.32 16.86
CA ASP A 194 7.11 8.75 16.43
C ASP A 194 7.44 7.69 15.39
N ILE A 195 7.10 6.43 15.67
CA ILE A 195 7.26 5.35 14.70
C ILE A 195 5.91 5.01 14.08
N VAL A 196 5.94 4.69 12.80
CA VAL A 196 4.75 4.29 12.03
C VAL A 196 4.98 2.89 11.50
N ASN A 197 4.03 2.01 11.79
CA ASN A 197 3.94 0.70 11.19
C ASN A 197 2.46 0.33 11.07
N GLU A 198 2.12 -0.48 10.06
CA GLU A 198 0.74 -0.93 9.81
C GLU A 198 -0.29 0.22 9.82
N PHE A 199 0.12 1.36 9.26
CA PHE A 199 -0.70 2.57 9.10
C PHE A 199 -1.11 3.25 10.42
N GLN A 200 -0.52 2.85 11.55
CA GLN A 200 -0.74 3.47 12.84
C GLN A 200 0.57 4.04 13.39
N LYS A 201 0.44 5.09 14.19
CA LYS A 201 1.53 5.82 14.81
C LYS A 201 1.60 5.47 16.28
N VAL A 202 2.79 5.23 16.80
CA VAL A 202 3.05 5.11 18.23
C VAL A 202 4.24 5.97 18.64
N GLN A 203 4.12 6.64 19.78
CA GLN A 203 5.21 7.42 20.35
C GLN A 203 6.19 6.49 21.07
N VAL A 204 7.48 6.74 20.89
CA VAL A 204 8.57 6.05 21.56
C VAL A 204 9.34 7.09 22.37
N MET A 205 9.49 6.83 23.67
CA MET A 205 10.27 7.65 24.56
C MET A 205 11.59 6.95 24.88
N VAL A 206 12.70 7.55 24.44
CA VAL A 206 14.05 7.04 24.68
C VAL A 206 14.71 7.90 25.76
N ASN A 207 14.75 7.38 26.98
CA ASN A 207 15.34 8.05 28.13
C ASN A 207 16.71 7.43 28.45
N LYS A 208 17.76 8.25 28.44
CA LYS A 208 19.14 7.84 28.70
C LYS A 208 19.32 7.05 30.00
N ARG A 209 18.61 7.43 31.08
CA ARG A 209 18.70 6.76 32.39
C ARG A 209 18.05 5.37 32.39
N LYS A 210 17.08 5.14 31.50
CA LYS A 210 16.37 3.85 31.38
C LYS A 210 17.10 2.92 30.42
N CYS A 211 17.60 3.45 29.30
CA CYS A 211 18.24 2.65 28.26
C CYS A 211 19.68 2.27 28.58
N MET A 212 20.34 2.96 29.52
CA MET A 212 21.74 2.74 29.85
C MET A 212 21.90 2.41 31.34
N ASN A 213 22.76 1.44 31.64
CA ASN A 213 23.13 1.13 33.02
C ASN A 213 23.80 2.33 33.70
N ALA A 214 23.65 2.47 35.02
CA ALA A 214 24.22 3.57 35.79
C ALA A 214 25.74 3.76 35.58
N ARG A 215 26.49 2.67 35.35
CA ARG A 215 27.94 2.71 35.05
C ARG A 215 28.27 3.29 33.66
N HIS A 216 27.33 3.23 32.72
CA HIS A 216 27.49 3.72 31.35
C HIS A 216 26.74 5.03 31.11
N LEU A 217 26.29 5.73 32.14
CA LEU A 217 25.57 6.99 31.97
C LEU A 217 26.45 8.09 31.36
N ASN A 218 27.77 7.98 31.46
CA ASN A 218 28.73 8.88 30.80
C ASN A 218 29.15 8.40 29.39
N ASN A 219 28.67 7.24 28.93
CA ASN A 219 29.05 6.70 27.62
C ASN A 219 28.46 7.56 26.48
N PRO A 220 29.24 7.85 25.41
CA PRO A 220 28.80 8.65 24.27
C PRO A 220 27.71 7.98 23.40
N LYS A 221 27.40 6.69 23.58
CA LYS A 221 26.41 5.94 22.80
C LYS A 221 25.04 6.62 22.68
N PHE A 222 24.55 7.27 23.74
CA PHE A 222 23.28 8.02 23.64
C PHE A 222 23.39 9.27 22.75
N ALA A 223 24.53 9.95 22.80
CA ALA A 223 24.79 11.11 21.94
C ALA A 223 24.96 10.67 20.48
N LEU A 224 25.66 9.55 20.25
CA LEU A 224 25.75 8.91 18.93
C LEU A 224 24.37 8.52 18.42
N PHE A 225 23.55 7.83 19.21
CA PHE A 225 22.17 7.48 18.85
C PHE A 225 21.36 8.72 18.44
N ARG A 226 21.41 9.78 19.25
CA ARG A 226 20.74 11.05 18.95
C ARG A 226 21.16 11.61 17.59
N ASN A 227 22.40 11.43 17.17
CA ASN A 227 22.90 11.96 15.90
C ASN A 227 22.62 11.00 14.73
N LEU A 228 22.76 9.69 14.96
CA LEU A 228 22.65 8.66 13.93
C LEU A 228 21.20 8.30 13.58
N VAL A 229 20.26 8.37 14.51
CA VAL A 229 18.84 8.10 14.19
C VAL A 229 18.26 9.24 13.35
N GLN A 230 17.67 8.93 12.21
CA GLN A 230 17.11 9.90 11.27
C GLN A 230 15.65 9.58 10.95
N VAL A 231 14.92 10.60 10.48
CA VAL A 231 13.56 10.41 9.98
C VAL A 231 13.61 9.55 8.73
N GLY A 232 12.79 8.51 8.69
CA GLY A 232 12.76 7.51 7.63
C GLY A 232 13.47 6.21 7.98
N ASP A 233 14.32 6.17 9.00
CA ASP A 233 14.97 4.92 9.45
C ASP A 233 13.91 3.92 9.92
N HIS A 234 14.11 2.63 9.64
CA HIS A 234 13.40 1.56 10.32
C HIS A 234 14.15 1.16 11.56
N ILE A 235 13.45 1.13 12.69
CA ILE A 235 14.04 0.79 13.98
C ILE A 235 13.22 -0.28 14.70
N SER A 236 13.92 -1.00 15.57
CA SER A 236 13.37 -1.96 16.50
C SER A 236 13.52 -1.42 17.92
N VAL A 237 12.43 -1.43 18.69
CA VAL A 237 12.42 -0.87 20.04
C VAL A 237 11.91 -1.90 21.04
N HIS A 238 12.77 -2.24 21.99
CA HIS A 238 12.39 -2.99 23.19
C HIS A 238 12.03 -2.00 24.30
N GLY A 239 10.79 -2.07 24.77
CA GLY A 239 10.29 -1.12 25.76
C GLY A 239 9.10 -1.62 26.55
N VAL A 240 8.67 -0.81 27.50
CA VAL A 240 7.46 -1.05 28.29
C VAL A 240 6.38 -0.05 27.88
N ALA A 241 5.13 -0.50 27.87
CA ALA A 241 4.00 0.38 27.63
C ALA A 241 3.85 1.38 28.79
N THR A 242 3.73 2.66 28.46
CA THR A 242 3.51 3.73 29.43
C THR A 242 2.57 4.80 28.86
N LEU A 243 1.99 5.61 29.73
CA LEU A 243 1.24 6.81 29.36
C LEU A 243 2.07 8.03 29.76
N THR A 244 2.16 9.00 28.87
CA THR A 244 2.71 10.33 29.21
C THR A 244 1.73 11.10 30.08
N GLU A 245 2.19 12.21 30.66
CA GLU A 245 1.33 13.14 31.41
C GLU A 245 0.16 13.67 30.55
N SER A 246 0.37 13.77 29.24
CA SER A 246 -0.66 14.13 28.25
C SER A 246 -1.65 12.99 27.92
N GLY A 247 -1.45 11.79 28.45
CA GLY A 247 -2.27 10.61 28.16
C GLY A 247 -1.99 9.95 26.80
N GLU A 248 -0.86 10.24 26.14
CA GLU A 248 -0.51 9.63 24.86
C GLU A 248 0.12 8.23 25.07
N PRO A 249 -0.42 7.16 24.43
CA PRO A 249 0.17 5.83 24.45
C PRO A 249 1.62 5.86 23.95
N THR A 250 2.53 5.47 24.83
CA THR A 250 3.96 5.61 24.59
C THR A 250 4.69 4.31 24.94
N LEU A 251 5.68 3.96 24.12
CA LEU A 251 6.63 2.90 24.43
C LEU A 251 7.88 3.50 25.08
N GLU A 252 8.09 3.27 26.37
CA GLU A 252 9.33 3.66 27.06
C GLU A 252 10.43 2.64 26.76
N ALA A 253 11.43 3.05 25.99
CA ALA A 253 12.52 2.18 25.59
C ALA A 253 13.39 1.77 26.79
N GLN A 254 13.59 0.46 26.97
CA GLN A 254 14.47 -0.10 28.00
C GLN A 254 15.90 -0.31 27.50
N ARG A 255 16.10 -0.26 26.18
CA ARG A 255 17.40 -0.34 25.51
C ARG A 255 17.45 0.72 24.42
N LEU A 256 18.65 1.04 23.92
CA LEU A 256 18.75 1.90 22.74
C LEU A 256 18.07 1.20 21.56
N PRO A 257 17.27 1.93 20.75
CA PRO A 257 16.68 1.36 19.54
C PRO A 257 17.74 0.80 18.60
N GLU A 258 17.46 -0.36 18.04
CA GLU A 258 18.31 -1.01 17.04
C GLU A 258 17.88 -0.55 15.64
N LEU A 259 18.85 -0.34 14.75
CA LEU A 259 18.59 0.02 13.36
C LEU A 259 18.30 -1.24 12.55
N LEU A 260 17.18 -1.25 11.82
CA LEU A 260 16.81 -2.34 10.92
C LEU A 260 17.13 -2.01 9.46
N ALA A 261 16.92 -0.75 9.08
CA ALA A 261 17.30 -0.25 7.77
C ALA A 261 17.41 1.29 7.83
N PRO A 262 18.58 1.88 7.50
CA PRO A 262 18.72 3.33 7.39
C PRO A 262 17.95 3.91 6.20
N SER A 263 17.44 5.14 6.36
CA SER A 263 17.02 5.96 5.24
C SER A 263 18.24 6.62 4.59
N MET A 264 18.46 6.34 3.31
CA MET A 264 19.57 6.90 2.54
C MET A 264 19.23 8.23 1.87
N GLU A 265 17.94 8.58 1.80
CA GLU A 265 17.46 9.85 1.27
C GLU A 265 16.52 10.53 2.27
N PRO A 266 16.44 11.87 2.27
CA PRO A 266 15.54 12.58 3.15
C PRO A 266 14.10 12.44 2.66
N ILE A 267 13.18 12.11 3.57
CA ILE A 267 11.75 12.06 3.24
C ILE A 267 11.22 13.50 3.19
N PRO A 268 10.58 13.93 2.08
CA PRO A 268 10.00 15.27 2.00
C PRO A 268 8.83 15.42 2.97
N GLU A 269 8.65 16.60 3.56
CA GLU A 269 7.55 16.86 4.50
C GLU A 269 6.18 16.81 3.81
N LYS A 270 6.12 17.29 2.56
CA LYS A 270 4.93 17.35 1.72
C LYS A 270 5.32 17.05 0.28
N LEU A 271 4.46 16.30 -0.41
CA LEU A 271 4.60 16.03 -1.84
C LEU A 271 3.29 16.36 -2.54
N THR A 272 3.26 17.49 -3.26
CA THR A 272 2.05 18.04 -3.87
C THR A 272 1.98 17.85 -5.38
N ASP A 273 3.13 17.88 -6.06
CA ASP A 273 3.19 17.78 -7.52
C ASP A 273 2.65 16.43 -8.03
N ALA A 274 1.62 16.48 -8.88
CA ALA A 274 0.92 15.29 -9.34
C ALA A 274 1.79 14.38 -10.21
N ARG A 275 2.70 14.95 -11.02
CA ARG A 275 3.61 14.17 -11.86
C ARG A 275 4.58 13.39 -11.00
N THR A 276 5.23 14.06 -10.05
CA THR A 276 6.16 13.42 -9.11
C THR A 276 5.47 12.35 -8.27
N ARG A 277 4.24 12.57 -7.80
CA ARG A 277 3.46 11.56 -7.06
C ARG A 277 3.13 10.31 -7.87
N ALA A 278 2.95 10.45 -9.18
CA ALA A 278 2.66 9.33 -10.07
C ALA A 278 3.91 8.50 -10.38
N HIS A 279 5.07 9.14 -10.54
CA HIS A 279 6.36 8.47 -10.76
C HIS A 279 6.92 7.89 -9.46
N GLU A 280 7.02 8.70 -8.42
CA GLU A 280 7.58 8.34 -7.10
C GLU A 280 6.48 7.94 -6.13
N ARG A 281 5.69 6.93 -6.53
CA ARG A 281 4.53 6.47 -5.76
C ARG A 281 4.90 6.00 -4.36
N HIS A 282 6.08 5.41 -4.20
CA HIS A 282 6.58 4.94 -2.91
C HIS A 282 6.82 6.12 -1.95
N VAL A 283 7.33 7.26 -2.43
CA VAL A 283 7.47 8.48 -1.62
C VAL A 283 6.10 9.09 -1.30
N ASP A 284 5.19 9.13 -2.28
CA ASP A 284 3.80 9.60 -2.07
C ASP A 284 3.13 8.80 -0.93
N MET A 285 3.29 7.49 -0.91
CA MET A 285 2.73 6.61 0.14
C MET A 285 3.35 6.82 1.52
N LEU A 286 4.60 7.28 1.60
CA LEU A 286 5.24 7.61 2.88
C LEU A 286 4.69 8.93 3.42
N VAL A 287 4.47 9.93 2.58
CA VAL A 287 4.11 11.28 3.00
C VAL A 287 2.61 11.46 3.16
N ASN A 288 1.83 11.03 2.17
CA ASN A 288 0.40 11.28 2.03
C ASN A 288 -0.41 10.03 2.41
N LYS A 289 -1.04 10.05 3.59
CA LYS A 289 -1.88 8.94 4.08
C LYS A 289 -3.03 8.60 3.12
N GLU A 290 -3.62 9.60 2.47
CA GLU A 290 -4.71 9.42 1.51
C GLU A 290 -4.33 8.48 0.37
N ALA A 291 -3.09 8.53 -0.11
CA ALA A 291 -2.61 7.66 -1.19
C ALA A 291 -2.67 6.17 -0.80
N VAL A 292 -2.40 5.87 0.47
CA VAL A 292 -2.48 4.54 1.06
C VAL A 292 -3.93 4.15 1.31
N ASP A 293 -4.75 5.06 1.81
CA ASP A 293 -6.16 4.81 2.11
C ASP A 293 -6.96 4.46 0.84
N VAL A 294 -6.68 5.11 -0.29
CA VAL A 294 -7.27 4.76 -1.60
C VAL A 294 -6.92 3.33 -2.01
N LEU A 295 -5.67 2.91 -1.82
CA LEU A 295 -5.23 1.55 -2.16
C LEU A 295 -5.91 0.51 -1.26
N ARG A 296 -6.03 0.80 0.04
CA ARG A 296 -6.76 -0.04 0.99
C ARG A 296 -8.23 -0.16 0.63
N LEU A 297 -8.88 0.97 0.33
CA LEU A 297 -10.28 0.99 -0.08
C LEU A 297 -10.49 0.17 -1.36
N ARG A 298 -9.57 0.26 -2.33
CA ARG A 298 -9.64 -0.56 -3.56
C ARG A 298 -9.53 -2.06 -3.25
N ALA A 299 -8.66 -2.45 -2.33
CA ALA A 299 -8.54 -3.84 -1.90
C ALA A 299 -9.82 -4.33 -1.22
N GLU A 300 -10.40 -3.52 -0.33
CA GLU A 300 -11.67 -3.81 0.35
C GLU A 300 -12.86 -3.93 -0.61
N ILE A 301 -12.97 -3.02 -1.58
CA ILE A 301 -14.00 -3.08 -2.63
C ILE A 301 -13.86 -4.39 -3.42
N THR A 302 -12.64 -4.73 -3.84
CA THR A 302 -12.37 -5.95 -4.62
C THR A 302 -12.72 -7.20 -3.81
N ARG A 303 -12.36 -7.24 -2.53
CA ARG A 303 -12.71 -8.32 -1.60
C ARG A 303 -14.22 -8.47 -1.49
N HIS A 304 -14.92 -7.37 -1.21
CA HIS A 304 -16.37 -7.37 -1.07
C HIS A 304 -17.10 -7.82 -2.35
N MET A 305 -16.61 -7.40 -3.53
CA MET A 305 -17.15 -7.87 -4.82
C MET A 305 -17.00 -9.38 -4.98
N ARG A 306 -15.82 -9.94 -4.66
CA ARG A 306 -15.59 -11.39 -4.72
C ARG A 306 -16.52 -12.14 -3.78
N GLU A 307 -16.59 -11.72 -2.52
CA GLU A 307 -17.45 -12.35 -1.51
C GLU A 307 -18.93 -12.31 -1.92
N HIS A 308 -19.38 -11.19 -2.50
CA HIS A 308 -20.74 -11.05 -3.01
C HIS A 308 -21.06 -12.09 -4.08
N PHE A 309 -20.22 -12.24 -5.11
CA PHE A 309 -20.45 -13.21 -6.17
C PHE A 309 -20.28 -14.66 -5.71
N HIS A 310 -19.31 -14.91 -4.83
CA HIS A 310 -19.12 -16.22 -4.24
C HIS A 310 -20.34 -16.68 -3.41
N SER A 311 -20.95 -15.76 -2.64
CA SER A 311 -22.18 -16.05 -1.88
C SER A 311 -23.36 -16.46 -2.78
N LYS A 312 -23.34 -16.00 -4.05
CA LYS A 312 -24.31 -16.33 -5.10
C LYS A 312 -23.92 -17.53 -5.95
N ARG A 313 -22.93 -18.33 -5.53
CA ARG A 313 -22.46 -19.56 -6.21
C ARG A 313 -21.84 -19.31 -7.59
N PHE A 314 -21.33 -18.11 -7.85
CA PHE A 314 -20.50 -17.88 -9.04
C PHE A 314 -19.11 -18.49 -8.86
N LEU A 315 -18.51 -18.93 -9.97
CA LEU A 315 -17.15 -19.46 -10.02
C LEU A 315 -16.20 -18.38 -10.57
N GLU A 316 -15.13 -18.05 -9.83
CA GLU A 316 -14.04 -17.19 -10.31
C GLU A 316 -13.09 -18.03 -11.17
N PHE A 317 -12.80 -17.59 -12.39
CA PHE A 317 -11.85 -18.24 -13.30
C PHE A 317 -10.98 -17.19 -14.00
N GLN A 318 -9.80 -17.60 -14.46
CA GLN A 318 -8.90 -16.75 -15.22
C GLN A 318 -8.86 -17.18 -16.69
N THR A 319 -8.95 -16.21 -17.59
CA THR A 319 -8.77 -16.44 -19.03
C THR A 319 -7.43 -15.89 -19.51
N PRO A 320 -6.90 -16.38 -20.65
CA PRO A 320 -5.60 -15.94 -21.17
C PRO A 320 -5.52 -14.42 -21.36
N ILE A 321 -4.41 -13.82 -20.94
CA ILE A 321 -4.14 -12.38 -21.12
C ILE A 321 -3.57 -12.11 -22.53
N LEU A 322 -2.78 -13.05 -23.05
CA LEU A 322 -2.28 -13.05 -24.42
C LEU A 322 -3.18 -13.92 -25.28
N ALA A 323 -3.57 -13.40 -26.44
CA ALA A 323 -4.39 -14.11 -27.43
C ALA A 323 -3.89 -13.78 -28.83
N GLU A 324 -4.06 -14.71 -29.78
CA GLU A 324 -3.74 -14.44 -31.20
C GLU A 324 -4.64 -13.32 -31.75
N ASN A 325 -5.91 -13.30 -31.34
CA ASN A 325 -6.86 -12.24 -31.66
C ASN A 325 -7.41 -11.60 -30.38
N ALA A 326 -7.06 -10.34 -30.13
CA ALA A 326 -7.64 -9.56 -29.05
C ALA A 326 -8.99 -8.98 -29.49
N GLY A 327 -10.08 -9.55 -28.98
CA GLY A 327 -11.43 -9.05 -29.20
C GLY A 327 -12.16 -8.74 -27.89
N GLY A 328 -13.42 -8.35 -28.02
CA GLY A 328 -14.37 -8.25 -26.90
C GLY A 328 -14.61 -6.83 -26.39
N ALA A 329 -14.01 -5.84 -27.05
CA ALA A 329 -14.31 -4.44 -26.89
C ALA A 329 -13.74 -3.69 -28.11
N VAL A 330 -14.31 -2.52 -28.40
CA VAL A 330 -13.83 -1.64 -29.48
C VAL A 330 -12.63 -0.85 -28.96
N ALA A 331 -11.42 -1.43 -29.02
CA ALA A 331 -10.17 -0.74 -28.76
C ALA A 331 -9.01 -1.34 -29.56
N ARG A 332 -7.96 -0.53 -29.77
CA ARG A 332 -6.73 -0.98 -30.43
C ARG A 332 -5.91 -1.83 -29.44
N PRO A 333 -5.59 -3.09 -29.74
CA PRO A 333 -4.81 -3.93 -28.85
C PRO A 333 -3.31 -3.61 -28.92
N PHE A 334 -2.58 -3.99 -27.87
CA PHE A 334 -1.13 -4.00 -27.87
C PHE A 334 -0.63 -5.32 -28.45
N VAL A 335 0.21 -5.24 -29.49
CA VAL A 335 0.78 -6.41 -30.17
C VAL A 335 2.19 -6.67 -29.64
N THR A 336 2.50 -7.94 -29.41
CA THR A 336 3.80 -8.45 -28.98
C THR A 336 4.14 -9.70 -29.81
N GLN A 337 5.37 -10.20 -29.68
CA GLN A 337 5.84 -11.36 -30.42
C GLN A 337 6.36 -12.41 -29.45
N SER A 338 5.97 -13.67 -29.65
CA SER A 338 6.44 -14.79 -28.83
C SER A 338 7.60 -15.50 -29.52
N SER A 339 8.79 -15.42 -28.92
CA SER A 339 9.95 -16.18 -29.40
C SER A 339 9.79 -17.69 -29.19
N ALA A 340 9.10 -18.11 -28.13
CA ALA A 340 8.95 -19.52 -27.77
C ALA A 340 8.00 -20.30 -28.69
N VAL A 341 7.02 -19.62 -29.29
CA VAL A 341 5.99 -20.24 -30.15
C VAL A 341 6.21 -19.81 -31.60
N GLY A 342 7.42 -20.03 -32.10
CA GLY A 342 7.77 -19.82 -33.51
C GLY A 342 7.49 -18.41 -34.02
N GLU A 343 7.87 -17.38 -33.25
CA GLU A 343 7.78 -15.97 -33.65
C GLU A 343 6.36 -15.47 -33.98
N ARG A 344 5.33 -16.12 -33.43
CA ARG A 344 3.94 -15.69 -33.63
C ARG A 344 3.66 -14.32 -33.02
N SER A 345 2.88 -13.53 -33.75
CA SER A 345 2.31 -12.28 -33.26
C SER A 345 1.15 -12.58 -32.31
N LEU A 346 1.23 -12.05 -31.09
CA LEU A 346 0.21 -12.15 -30.05
C LEU A 346 -0.25 -10.76 -29.66
N ALA A 347 -1.45 -10.66 -29.10
CA ALA A 347 -2.01 -9.41 -28.62
C ALA A 347 -2.43 -9.52 -27.15
N LEU A 348 -2.27 -8.43 -26.39
CA LEU A 348 -2.86 -8.31 -25.06
C LEU A 348 -4.38 -8.15 -25.19
N ARG A 349 -5.14 -8.93 -24.40
CA ARG A 349 -6.60 -8.87 -24.39
C ARG A 349 -7.10 -7.47 -24.06
N VAL A 350 -8.14 -7.03 -24.79
CA VAL A 350 -8.88 -5.80 -24.46
C VAL A 350 -10.00 -6.09 -23.46
N ALA A 351 -10.67 -7.24 -23.61
CA ALA A 351 -11.71 -7.72 -22.70
C ALA A 351 -11.64 -9.26 -22.55
N PRO A 352 -12.23 -9.84 -21.50
CA PRO A 352 -12.20 -11.28 -21.26
C PRO A 352 -13.40 -12.02 -21.89
N GLU A 353 -14.36 -11.32 -22.50
CA GLU A 353 -15.64 -11.91 -22.95
C GLU A 353 -15.50 -13.02 -24.01
N LEU A 354 -14.68 -12.80 -25.04
CA LEU A 354 -14.56 -13.73 -26.17
C LEU A 354 -13.91 -15.07 -25.79
N SER A 355 -13.03 -15.06 -24.79
CA SER A 355 -12.41 -16.30 -24.28
C SER A 355 -13.37 -17.22 -23.53
N THR A 356 -14.55 -16.72 -23.16
CA THR A 356 -15.57 -17.48 -22.40
C THR A 356 -16.69 -18.02 -23.28
N ALA A 357 -16.82 -17.50 -24.50
CA ALA A 357 -17.69 -18.09 -25.50
C ALA A 357 -16.97 -19.34 -26.05
N PRO A 358 -17.52 -20.55 -25.87
CA PRO A 358 -16.97 -21.70 -26.58
C PRO A 358 -17.08 -21.40 -28.07
N THR A 359 -15.95 -21.26 -28.76
CA THR A 359 -15.87 -21.53 -30.18
C THR A 359 -16.18 -23.02 -30.34
N ALA A 360 -17.47 -23.33 -30.35
CA ALA A 360 -18.01 -24.65 -30.54
C ALA A 360 -17.83 -25.03 -32.01
N THR A 361 -16.62 -25.44 -32.35
CA THR A 361 -16.37 -26.40 -33.43
C THR A 361 -15.70 -27.59 -32.78
N TRP A 362 -16.51 -28.40 -32.09
CA TRP A 362 -16.10 -29.77 -31.80
C TRP A 362 -16.06 -30.50 -33.15
N PRO A 363 -14.94 -31.14 -33.54
CA PRO A 363 -14.94 -31.98 -34.72
C PRO A 363 -15.92 -33.13 -34.47
N THR A 364 -16.94 -33.22 -35.33
CA THR A 364 -17.92 -34.32 -35.40
C THR A 364 -17.27 -35.63 -35.80
#